data_AF-A0A7Y7CGK6-F1
#
_entry.id   AF-A0A7Y7CGK6-F1
#
_cell.length_a   1.000
_cell.length_b   1.000
_cell.length_c   1.000
_cell.angle_alpha   90.00
_cell.angle_beta   90.00
_cell.angle_gamma   90.00
#
_symmetry.space_group_name_H-M   'P 1'
#
loop_
_entity.id
_entity.type
_entity.pdbx_description
1 polymer ?
#
loop_
_entity_poly.entity_id
_entity_poly.type
_entity_poly.pdbx_seq_one_letter_code
_entity_poly.pdbx_strand_id
1 'polypeptide(L)'
;LYASLVNINAYHQPGVEAGKKAAGRVLELQGKLLAKLQTAKTEARSADQLAQDIGAPDEAETVFKLLEHLSANGDHGVKRSGGERPAEARFQAG
;
A
#
# COMPACT_ATOMS: atom_id res chain seq x y z
N LEU A 1 -15.19 43.52 29.73
CA LEU A 1 -14.06 42.64 29.35
C LEU A 1 -14.63 41.41 28.67
N TYR A 2 -14.79 41.45 27.35
CA TYR A 2 -13.84 40.89 26.37
C TYR A 2 -13.84 39.35 26.31
N ALA A 3 -14.87 38.82 25.64
CA ALA A 3 -14.82 37.55 24.96
C ALA A 3 -14.13 37.75 23.60
N SER A 4 -12.84 37.43 23.52
CA SER A 4 -12.13 37.32 22.24
C SER A 4 -10.83 36.54 22.42
N LEU A 5 -10.83 35.28 22.02
CA LEU A 5 -9.68 34.49 21.55
C LEU A 5 -10.29 33.31 20.79
N VAL A 6 -11.02 33.61 19.71
CA VAL A 6 -10.48 33.53 18.35
C VAL A 6 -9.93 32.14 18.07
N ASN A 7 -10.83 31.23 17.68
CA ASN A 7 -10.79 30.61 16.35
C ASN A 7 -9.41 30.16 15.84
N ILE A 8 -8.63 29.42 16.63
CA ILE A 8 -7.55 28.61 16.06
C ILE A 8 -8.19 27.35 15.48
N ASN A 9 -8.84 27.53 14.33
CA ASN A 9 -9.03 26.46 13.38
C ASN A 9 -7.63 25.92 13.06
N ALA A 10 -7.38 24.64 13.36
CA ALA A 10 -6.10 23.97 13.13
C ALA A 10 -5.84 23.72 11.63
N TYR A 11 -5.98 24.76 10.80
CA TYR A 11 -6.10 24.64 9.35
C TYR A 11 -4.81 24.88 8.56
N HIS A 12 -3.66 25.04 9.23
CA HIS A 12 -2.37 25.12 8.52
C HIS A 12 -1.33 24.21 9.18
N GLN A 13 -1.70 22.95 9.44
CA GLN A 13 -0.73 21.91 9.77
C GLN A 13 -0.29 21.19 8.49
N PRO A 14 0.86 21.55 7.88
CA PRO A 14 1.40 20.85 6.70
C PRO A 14 1.53 19.33 6.90
N GLY A 15 1.71 18.88 8.15
CA GLY A 15 1.74 17.46 8.49
C GLY A 15 0.39 16.72 8.32
N VAL A 16 -0.76 17.39 8.50
CA VAL A 16 -2.09 16.77 8.35
C VAL A 16 -2.39 16.47 6.88
N GLU A 17 -2.09 17.44 6.01
CA GLU A 17 -2.29 17.27 4.57
C GLU A 17 -1.27 16.31 3.96
N ALA A 18 -0.02 16.32 4.45
CA ALA A 18 0.98 15.32 4.09
C ALA A 18 0.56 13.90 4.52
N GLY A 19 0.02 13.75 5.73
CA GLY A 19 -0.49 12.48 6.24
C GLY A 19 -1.66 11.92 5.43
N LYS A 20 -2.64 12.76 5.07
CA LYS A 20 -3.75 12.36 4.19
C LYS A 20 -3.28 11.91 2.80
N LYS A 21 -2.32 12.62 2.21
CA LYS A 21 -1.75 12.26 0.90
C LYS A 21 -1.00 10.93 0.95
N ALA A 22 -0.20 10.70 1.99
CA ALA A 22 0.51 9.43 2.19
C ALA A 22 -0.46 8.26 2.38
N ALA A 23 -1.51 8.43 3.20
CA ALA A 23 -2.55 7.42 3.37
C ALA A 23 -3.32 7.14 2.06
N GLY A 24 -3.66 8.19 1.31
CA GLY A 24 -4.29 8.04 0.00
C GLY A 24 -3.44 7.26 -0.99
N ARG A 25 -2.12 7.50 -1.01
CA ARG A 25 -1.17 6.77 -1.86
C ARG A 25 -1.13 5.28 -1.54
N VAL A 26 -1.10 4.93 -0.25
CA VAL A 26 -1.11 3.53 0.19
C VAL A 26 -2.40 2.81 -0.25
N LEU A 27 -3.55 3.47 -0.10
CA LEU A 27 -4.84 2.92 -0.54
C LEU A 27 -4.90 2.74 -2.07
N GLU A 28 -4.37 3.69 -2.83
CA GLU A 28 -4.26 3.61 -4.29
C GLU A 28 -3.40 2.40 -4.72
N LEU A 29 -2.23 2.23 -4.10
CA LEU A 29 -1.35 1.10 -4.35
C LEU A 29 -2.02 -0.23 -4.01
N GLN A 30 -2.68 -0.32 -2.86
CA GLN A 30 -3.41 -1.53 -2.44
C GLN A 30 -4.51 -1.91 -3.45
N GLY A 31 -5.30 -0.93 -3.91
CA GLY A 31 -6.34 -1.18 -4.92
C GLY A 31 -5.76 -1.69 -6.24
N LYS A 32 -4.68 -1.07 -6.73
CA LYS A 32 -3.98 -1.50 -7.94
C LYS A 32 -3.39 -2.90 -7.81
N LEU A 33 -2.78 -3.23 -6.66
CA LEU A 33 -2.21 -4.54 -6.38
C LEU A 33 -3.28 -5.64 -6.39
N LEU A 34 -4.41 -5.42 -5.70
CA LEU A 34 -5.50 -6.40 -5.67
C LEU A 34 -6.07 -6.64 -7.07
N ALA A 35 -6.34 -5.58 -7.83
CA ALA A 35 -6.80 -5.70 -9.21
C ALA A 35 -5.77 -6.47 -10.07
N LYS A 36 -4.49 -6.15 -9.92
CA LYS A 36 -3.43 -6.81 -10.68
C LYS A 36 -3.30 -8.29 -10.31
N LEU A 37 -3.34 -8.64 -9.04
CA LEU A 37 -3.30 -10.04 -8.57
C LEU A 37 -4.52 -10.83 -9.07
N GLN A 38 -5.70 -10.22 -9.11
CA GLN A 38 -6.91 -10.83 -9.67
C GLN A 38 -6.82 -11.10 -11.17
N THR A 39 -6.04 -10.30 -11.92
CA THR A 39 -5.79 -10.58 -13.36
C THR A 39 -4.68 -11.60 -13.59
N ALA A 40 -3.72 -11.70 -12.67
CA ALA A 40 -2.53 -12.54 -12.78
C ALA A 40 -2.62 -13.85 -11.96
N LYS A 41 -3.84 -14.41 -11.79
CA LYS A 41 -4.14 -15.46 -10.80
C LYS A 41 -3.23 -16.68 -10.82
N THR A 42 -2.61 -16.98 -11.96
CA THR A 42 -1.83 -18.19 -12.17
C THR A 42 -0.33 -18.04 -11.93
N GLU A 43 0.19 -16.82 -11.75
CA GLU A 43 1.64 -16.59 -11.63
C GLU A 43 2.01 -15.85 -10.36
N ALA A 44 2.87 -16.47 -9.55
CA ALA A 44 3.46 -15.85 -8.38
C ALA A 44 4.58 -14.89 -8.79
N ARG A 45 4.47 -13.62 -8.36
CA ARG A 45 5.39 -12.55 -8.76
C ARG A 45 6.04 -11.87 -7.56
N SER A 46 7.23 -11.32 -7.75
CA SER A 46 7.91 -10.55 -6.70
C SER A 46 7.24 -9.20 -6.49
N ALA A 47 7.52 -8.56 -5.35
CA ALA A 47 7.07 -7.20 -5.08
C ALA A 47 7.58 -6.21 -6.15
N ASP A 48 8.83 -6.35 -6.59
CA ASP A 48 9.41 -5.50 -7.65
C ASP A 48 8.65 -5.63 -8.98
N GLN A 49 8.31 -6.85 -9.38
CA GLN A 49 7.54 -7.11 -10.59
C GLN A 49 6.12 -6.55 -10.48
N LEU A 50 5.49 -6.69 -9.31
CA LEU A 50 4.16 -6.12 -9.07
C LEU A 50 4.19 -4.60 -9.04
N ALA A 51 5.23 -3.99 -8.47
CA ALA A 51 5.46 -2.55 -8.45
C ALA A 51 5.62 -1.98 -9.87
N GLN A 52 6.39 -2.66 -10.73
CA GLN A 52 6.50 -2.31 -12.16
C GLN A 52 5.15 -2.42 -12.86
N ASP A 53 4.41 -3.50 -12.64
CA ASP A 53 3.14 -3.77 -13.29
C ASP A 53 2.02 -2.79 -12.94
N ILE A 54 2.09 -2.15 -11.78
CA ILE A 54 1.14 -1.10 -11.35
C ILE A 54 1.67 0.32 -11.63
N GLY A 55 2.82 0.44 -12.31
CA GLY A 55 3.42 1.72 -12.67
C GLY A 55 4.02 2.48 -11.48
N ALA A 56 4.50 1.77 -10.46
CA ALA A 56 5.09 2.35 -9.25
C ALA A 56 6.43 1.67 -8.88
N PRO A 57 7.43 1.62 -9.78
CA PRO A 57 8.69 0.91 -9.55
C PRO A 57 9.47 1.42 -8.33
N ASP A 58 9.37 2.72 -8.03
CA ASP A 58 10.05 3.34 -6.88
C ASP A 58 9.38 3.03 -5.53
N GLU A 59 8.21 2.37 -5.55
CA GLU A 59 7.41 2.04 -4.37
C GLU A 59 7.52 0.55 -4.01
N ALA A 60 8.53 -0.16 -4.52
CA ALA A 60 8.68 -1.60 -4.35
C ALA A 60 8.69 -2.04 -2.86
N GLU A 61 9.30 -1.26 -1.98
CA GLU A 61 9.28 -1.53 -0.52
C GLU A 61 7.87 -1.38 0.07
N THR A 62 7.15 -0.31 -0.29
CA THR A 62 5.76 -0.08 0.12
C THR A 62 4.86 -1.22 -0.38
N VAL A 63 5.06 -1.64 -1.64
CA VAL A 63 4.36 -2.75 -2.27
C VAL A 63 4.64 -4.06 -1.53
N PHE A 64 5.90 -4.35 -1.19
CA PHE A 64 6.26 -5.54 -0.42
C PHE A 64 5.53 -5.58 0.93
N LYS A 65 5.58 -4.49 1.71
CA LYS A 65 4.90 -4.41 3.02
C LYS A 65 3.39 -4.57 2.90
N LEU A 66 2.79 -3.99 1.86
CA LEU A 66 1.37 -4.18 1.58
C LEU A 66 1.05 -5.64 1.27
N LEU A 67 1.83 -6.29 0.41
CA LEU A 67 1.62 -7.69 0.04
C LEU A 67 1.82 -8.63 1.23
N GLU A 68 2.81 -8.38 2.10
CA GLU A 68 2.97 -9.13 3.35
C GLU A 68 1.73 -9.02 4.23
N HIS A 69 1.26 -7.80 4.47
CA HIS A 69 0.04 -7.55 5.25
C HIS A 69 -1.19 -8.23 4.63
N LEU A 70 -1.39 -8.10 3.32
CA LEU A 70 -2.49 -8.73 2.60
C LEU A 70 -2.41 -10.26 2.64
N SER A 71 -1.21 -10.84 2.63
CA SER A 71 -1.01 -12.29 2.68
C SER A 71 -1.15 -12.89 4.09
N ALA A 72 -0.91 -12.08 5.13
CA ALA A 72 -1.12 -12.46 6.52
C ALA A 72 -2.62 -12.48 6.88
N ASN A 73 -3.43 -11.66 6.19
CA ASN A 73 -4.87 -11.57 6.40
C ASN A 73 -5.61 -12.39 5.32
N GLY A 74 -6.14 -13.56 5.72
CA GLY A 74 -6.81 -14.51 4.80
C GLY A 74 -8.00 -13.93 4.01
N ASP A 75 -8.58 -12.83 4.45
CA ASP A 75 -9.74 -12.19 3.84
C ASP A 75 -9.45 -11.52 2.49
N HIS A 76 -8.19 -11.26 2.17
CA HIS A 76 -7.80 -10.56 0.93
C HIS A 76 -7.45 -11.49 -0.23
N GLY A 77 -7.42 -12.81 0.00
CA GLY A 77 -7.13 -13.78 -1.06
C GLY A 77 -5.76 -13.55 -1.72
N VAL A 78 -4.73 -13.26 -0.92
CA VAL A 78 -3.34 -13.17 -1.40
C VAL A 78 -2.54 -14.29 -0.74
N LYS A 79 -1.83 -15.09 -1.55
CA LYS A 79 -0.92 -16.14 -1.07
C LYS A 79 0.52 -15.68 -1.23
N ARG A 80 1.30 -15.77 -0.15
CA ARG A 80 2.76 -15.61 -0.15
C ARG A 80 3.42 -16.98 -0.29
N SER A 81 4.41 -17.06 -1.17
CA SER A 81 5.29 -18.22 -1.34
C SER A 81 6.74 -17.76 -1.48
N GLY A 82 7.69 -18.70 -1.53
CA GLY A 82 9.12 -18.40 -1.60
C GLY A 82 9.79 -18.21 -0.23
N GLY A 83 10.98 -17.59 -0.23
CA GLY A 83 11.83 -17.46 0.96
C GLY A 83 11.41 -16.34 1.92
N GLU A 84 12.15 -16.22 3.03
CA GLU A 84 11.92 -15.17 4.04
C GLU A 84 12.36 -13.78 3.57
N ARG A 85 13.30 -13.71 2.62
CA ARG A 85 13.85 -12.43 2.13
C ARG A 85 12.91 -11.78 1.11
N PRO A 86 12.82 -10.43 1.08
CA PRO A 86 11.95 -9.72 0.12
C PRO A 86 12.21 -10.09 -1.35
N ALA A 87 13.47 -10.28 -1.74
CA ALA A 87 13.86 -10.68 -3.09
C ALA A 87 13.38 -12.10 -3.47
N GLU A 88 13.16 -12.97 -2.49
CA GLU A 88 12.72 -14.37 -2.67
C GLU A 88 11.22 -14.52 -2.51
N ALA A 89 10.55 -13.56 -1.87
CA ALA A 89 9.11 -13.57 -1.67
C ALA A 89 8.37 -13.48 -3.00
N ARG A 90 7.30 -14.26 -3.13
CA ARG A 90 6.42 -14.30 -4.28
C ARG A 90 4.97 -14.20 -3.81
N PHE A 91 4.16 -13.51 -4.59
CA PHE A 91 2.76 -13.23 -4.25
C PHE A 91 1.86 -13.56 -5.43
N GLN A 92 0.73 -14.20 -5.16
CA GLN A 92 -0.29 -14.54 -6.14
C GLN A 92 -1.69 -14.41 -5.54
N ALA A 93 -2.72 -14.40 -6.38
CA ALA A 93 -4.09 -14.54 -5.90
C ALA A 93 -4.32 -15.93 -5.26
N GLY A 94 -5.13 -15.93 -4.21
CA GLY A 94 -5.53 -17.08 -3.40
C GLY A 94 -6.65 -17.90 -4.01
#